data_AF-A0A8T4JHB1-F1
#
_entry.id   AF-A0A8T4JHB1-F1
#
_cell.length_a   1.000
_cell.length_b   1.000
_cell.length_c   1.000
_cell.angle_alpha   90.00
_cell.angle_beta   90.00
_cell.angle_gamma   90.00
#
_symmetry.space_group_name_H-M   'P 1'
#
loop_
_entity.id
_entity.type
_entity.pdbx_description
1 polymer ?
#
loop_
_entity_poly.entity_id
_entity_poly.type
_entity_poly.pdbx_seq_one_letter_code
_entity_poly.pdbx_strand_id
1 'polypeptide(L)'
;MSINSINKEKVKKEAKSILNKFSKALASVEKEKDVDSYVDRDEFMRVEGKGVDCEPGFKKRFLENSKKHDDDFILAEKGEWKK
;
A
#
# COMPACT_ATOMS: atom_id res chain seq x y z
N MET A 1 -4.96 -10.83 -12.52
CA MET A 1 -3.95 -11.57 -13.30
C MET A 1 -3.35 -12.62 -12.40
N SER A 2 -3.71 -13.90 -12.60
CA SER A 2 -3.16 -15.02 -11.83
C SER A 2 -1.68 -15.22 -12.17
N ILE A 3 -0.86 -15.46 -11.16
CA ILE A 3 0.62 -15.64 -11.21
C ILE A 3 1.05 -16.94 -11.96
N ASN A 4 0.16 -17.59 -12.69
CA ASN A 4 0.43 -18.91 -13.29
C ASN A 4 1.33 -18.90 -14.53
N SER A 5 1.78 -17.74 -15.02
CA SER A 5 2.73 -17.64 -16.14
C SER A 5 4.00 -16.84 -15.81
N ILE A 6 4.26 -16.57 -14.54
CA ILE A 6 5.49 -15.89 -14.15
C ILE A 6 6.62 -16.91 -14.17
N ASN A 7 7.57 -16.74 -15.10
CA ASN A 7 8.81 -17.49 -15.11
C ASN A 7 9.59 -17.17 -13.82
N LYS A 8 9.45 -18.06 -12.81
CA LYS A 8 9.98 -17.89 -11.46
C LYS A 8 11.49 -17.66 -11.47
N GLU A 9 12.21 -18.31 -12.37
CA GLU A 9 13.66 -18.17 -12.50
C GLU A 9 14.04 -16.79 -13.05
N LYS A 10 13.31 -16.31 -14.05
CA LYS A 10 13.49 -14.96 -14.61
C LYS A 10 13.26 -13.90 -13.53
N VAL A 11 12.17 -14.01 -12.77
CA VAL A 11 11.88 -13.08 -11.66
C VAL A 11 12.95 -13.15 -10.57
N LYS A 12 13.39 -14.35 -10.19
CA LYS A 12 14.46 -14.51 -9.20
C LYS A 12 15.77 -13.86 -9.65
N LYS A 13 16.13 -14.01 -10.93
CA LYS A 13 17.33 -13.41 -11.52
C LYS A 13 17.23 -11.89 -11.58
N GLU A 14 16.09 -11.36 -12.01
CA GLU A 14 15.83 -9.91 -12.08
C GLU A 14 15.81 -9.29 -10.68
N ALA A 15 15.11 -9.89 -9.72
CA ALA A 15 15.09 -9.45 -8.32
C ALA A 15 16.49 -9.44 -7.70
N LYS A 16 17.30 -10.49 -7.92
CA LYS A 16 18.70 -10.53 -7.44
C LYS A 16 19.56 -9.45 -8.10
N SER A 17 19.35 -9.17 -9.38
CA SER A 17 20.05 -8.08 -10.08
C SER A 17 19.71 -6.72 -9.49
N ILE A 18 18.42 -6.45 -9.24
CA ILE A 18 17.94 -5.20 -8.62
C ILE A 18 18.53 -5.06 -7.22
N LEU A 19 18.44 -6.11 -6.39
CA LEU A 19 18.97 -6.10 -5.03
C LEU A 19 20.48 -5.81 -5.03
N ASN A 20 21.25 -6.50 -5.87
CA ASN A 20 22.69 -6.28 -5.95
C ASN A 20 23.05 -4.86 -6.40
N LYS A 21 22.32 -4.30 -7.38
CA LYS A 21 22.53 -2.91 -7.82
C LYS A 21 22.20 -1.93 -6.69
N PHE A 22 21.10 -2.15 -5.97
CA PHE A 22 20.70 -1.33 -4.86
C PHE A 22 21.70 -1.40 -3.70
N SER A 23 22.15 -2.58 -3.30
CA SER A 23 23.17 -2.74 -2.25
C SER A 23 24.50 -2.08 -2.61
N LYS A 24 24.92 -2.15 -3.88
CA LYS A 24 26.12 -1.46 -4.36
C LYS A 24 25.96 0.06 -4.31
N ALA A 25 24.81 0.57 -4.73
CA ALA A 25 24.52 2.00 -4.66
C ALA A 25 24.48 2.49 -3.21
N LEU A 26 23.81 1.77 -2.31
CA LEU A 26 23.78 2.09 -0.87
C LEU A 26 25.17 2.07 -0.23
N ALA A 27 26.04 1.13 -0.62
CA ALA A 27 27.40 1.07 -0.09
C ALA A 27 28.25 2.29 -0.49
N SER A 28 27.89 2.99 -1.57
CA SER A 28 28.56 4.22 -2.03
C SER A 28 27.96 5.51 -1.48
N VAL A 29 26.83 5.46 -0.77
CA VAL A 29 26.25 6.63 -0.11
C VAL A 29 26.97 6.84 1.22
N GLU A 30 27.51 8.04 1.44
CA GLU A 30 28.08 8.41 2.72
C GLU A 30 27.01 8.32 3.80
N LYS A 31 27.33 7.70 4.94
CA LYS A 31 26.43 7.60 6.10
C LYS A 31 26.31 8.94 6.84
N GLU A 32 26.32 10.05 6.11
CA GLU A 32 26.07 11.36 6.71
C GLU A 32 24.70 11.31 7.35
N LYS A 33 24.70 11.71 8.63
CA LYS A 33 23.60 11.61 9.60
C LYS A 33 22.25 11.76 8.93
N ASP A 34 21.38 10.80 9.21
CA ASP A 34 19.96 10.82 8.90
C ASP A 34 19.40 12.24 9.08
N VAL A 35 19.36 13.00 7.98
CA VAL A 35 18.46 14.13 7.89
C VAL A 35 17.15 13.47 7.54
N ASP A 36 16.57 12.78 8.53
CA ASP A 36 15.24 12.25 8.39
C ASP A 36 14.38 13.42 7.91
N SER A 37 13.74 13.25 6.75
CA SER A 37 12.81 14.25 6.25
C SER A 37 11.51 14.14 7.03
N TYR A 38 11.56 14.44 8.33
CA TYR A 38 10.38 14.65 9.15
C TYR A 38 10.24 16.13 9.49
N VAL A 39 9.00 16.55 9.66
CA VAL A 39 8.69 17.82 10.30
C VAL A 39 8.37 17.47 11.74
N ASP A 40 9.18 17.94 12.67
CA ASP A 40 8.86 17.81 14.09
C ASP A 40 7.59 18.62 14.36
N ARG A 41 6.58 17.96 14.94
CA ARG A 41 5.29 18.58 15.24
C ARG A 41 4.91 18.23 16.66
N ASP A 42 4.59 19.26 17.42
CA ASP A 42 4.11 19.11 18.80
C ASP A 42 2.77 18.36 18.86
N GLU A 43 1.96 18.49 17.80
CA GLU A 43 0.63 17.88 17.69
C GLU A 43 0.52 16.99 16.46
N PHE A 44 0.18 15.72 16.70
CA PHE A 44 -0.10 14.72 15.66
C PHE A 44 -1.48 14.07 15.84
N MET A 45 -2.13 14.33 16.97
CA MET A 45 -3.42 13.75 17.33
C MET A 45 -4.54 14.58 16.74
N ARG A 46 -5.52 13.92 16.10
CA ARG A 46 -6.74 14.57 15.65
C ARG A 46 -7.76 14.59 16.78
N VAL A 47 -8.18 15.78 17.20
CA VAL A 47 -9.28 15.96 18.16
C VAL A 47 -10.57 15.43 17.55
N GLU A 48 -11.33 14.64 18.31
CA GLU A 48 -12.66 14.20 17.89
C GLU A 48 -13.61 15.41 17.76
N GLY A 49 -14.19 15.59 16.58
CA GLY A 49 -15.19 16.62 16.30
C GLY A 49 -16.61 16.07 16.36
N LYS A 50 -17.59 16.91 16.00
CA LYS A 50 -19.02 16.53 15.97
C LYS A 50 -19.40 15.60 14.80
N GLY A 51 -18.45 15.23 13.94
CA GLY A 51 -18.71 14.60 12.65
C GLY A 51 -19.22 15.61 11.61
N VAL A 52 -19.04 15.28 10.34
CA VAL A 52 -19.66 15.99 9.21
C VAL A 52 -20.45 14.97 8.40
N ASP A 53 -21.56 15.42 7.81
CA ASP A 53 -22.32 14.57 6.91
C ASP A 53 -21.46 14.14 5.71
N CYS A 54 -21.65 12.89 5.29
CA CYS A 54 -20.95 12.35 4.15
C CYS A 54 -21.42 13.06 2.87
N GLU A 55 -20.50 13.36 1.96
CA GLU A 55 -20.83 14.00 0.70
C GLU A 55 -21.90 13.21 -0.09
N PRO A 56 -22.89 13.90 -0.68
CA PRO A 56 -23.82 13.26 -1.60
C PRO A 56 -23.08 12.51 -2.71
N GLY A 57 -23.44 11.24 -2.91
CA GLY A 57 -22.85 10.39 -3.94
C GLY A 57 -21.54 9.68 -3.56
N PHE A 58 -21.00 9.89 -2.36
CA PHE A 58 -19.82 9.15 -1.89
C PHE A 58 -20.01 7.64 -1.99
N LYS A 59 -21.14 7.12 -1.48
CA LYS A 59 -21.46 5.69 -1.49
C LYS A 59 -21.43 5.09 -2.90
N LYS A 60 -22.02 5.81 -3.87
CA LYS A 60 -22.03 5.39 -5.27
C LYS A 60 -20.62 5.31 -5.84
N ARG A 61 -19.81 6.37 -5.68
CA ARG A 61 -18.41 6.40 -6.16
C ARG A 61 -17.56 5.32 -5.50
N PHE A 62 -17.80 5.04 -4.22
CA PHE A 62 -17.09 4.00 -3.47
C PHE A 62 -17.39 2.60 -4.04
N LEU A 63 -18.66 2.28 -4.26
CA LEU A 63 -19.09 0.97 -4.75
C LEU A 63 -18.72 0.76 -6.22
N GLU A 64 -18.86 1.77 -7.07
CA GLU A 64 -18.49 1.69 -8.49
C GLU A 64 -16.98 1.45 -8.71
N ASN A 65 -16.14 1.88 -7.77
CA ASN A 65 -14.70 1.60 -7.78
C ASN A 65 -14.36 0.17 -7.29
N SER A 66 -15.32 -0.56 -6.71
CA SER A 66 -15.09 -1.91 -6.23
C SER A 66 -15.13 -2.92 -7.38
N LYS A 67 -14.38 -4.01 -7.26
CA LYS A 67 -14.35 -5.07 -8.29
C LYS A 67 -15.69 -5.81 -8.42
N LYS A 68 -16.40 -5.98 -7.32
CA LYS A 68 -17.73 -6.59 -7.21
C LYS A 68 -18.45 -5.99 -6.01
N HIS A 69 -19.70 -5.59 -6.20
CA HIS A 69 -20.60 -5.18 -5.14
C HIS A 69 -22.01 -5.68 -5.45
N ASP A 70 -22.84 -5.74 -4.42
CA ASP A 70 -24.28 -6.00 -4.49
C ASP A 70 -24.99 -5.02 -3.56
N ASP A 71 -25.88 -4.22 -4.12
CA ASP A 71 -26.49 -3.05 -3.49
C ASP A 71 -25.47 -2.21 -2.71
N ASP A 72 -25.44 -2.37 -1.39
CA ASP A 72 -24.66 -1.59 -0.44
C ASP A 72 -23.39 -2.31 0.05
N PHE A 73 -23.09 -3.49 -0.49
CA PHE A 73 -22.05 -4.38 0.03
C PHE A 73 -20.97 -4.67 -1.01
N ILE A 74 -19.71 -4.62 -0.60
CA ILE A 74 -18.60 -5.14 -1.40
C ILE A 74 -18.57 -6.67 -1.25
N LEU A 75 -18.52 -7.38 -2.38
CA LEU A 75 -18.42 -8.84 -2.38
C LEU A 75 -16.94 -9.26 -2.41
N ALA A 76 -16.54 -10.00 -1.38
CA ALA A 76 -15.21 -10.59 -1.26
C ALA A 76 -15.31 -12.09 -0.97
N GLU A 77 -14.23 -12.83 -1.27
CA GLU A 77 -14.12 -14.22 -0.86
C GLU A 77 -14.07 -14.31 0.66
N LYS A 78 -14.77 -15.29 1.23
CA LYS A 78 -14.72 -15.54 2.67
C LYS A 78 -13.29 -15.95 3.05
N GLY A 79 -12.59 -15.07 3.76
CA GLY A 79 -11.28 -15.39 4.31
C GLY A 79 -11.41 -16.45 5.41
N GLU A 80 -10.62 -17.52 5.32
CA GLU A 80 -10.41 -18.41 6.44
C GLU A 80 -9.27 -17.85 7.31
N TRP A 81 -9.47 -17.83 8.63
CA TRP A 81 -8.37 -17.59 9.56
C TRP A 81 -7.42 -18.78 9.46
N LYS A 82 -6.24 -18.59 8.87
CA LYS A 82 -5.18 -19.59 8.93
C LYS A 82 -4.79 -19.78 10.39
N LYS A 83 -5.02 -20.98 10.92
CA LYS A 83 -4.47 -21.42 12.21
C LYS A 83 -2.96 -21.60 12.11
#